data_AF-A0A5M6ZF36-F1
#
_entry.id   AF-A0A5M6ZF36-F1
#
_cell.length_a   1.000
_cell.length_b   1.000
_cell.length_c   1.000
_cell.angle_alpha   90.00
_cell.angle_beta   90.00
_cell.angle_gamma   90.00
#
_symmetry.space_group_name_H-M   'P 1'
#
loop_
_entity.id
_entity.type
_entity.pdbx_description
1 polymer ?
#
loop_
_entity_poly.entity_id
_entity_poly.type
_entity_poly.pdbx_seq_one_letter_code
_entity_poly.pdbx_strand_id
1 'polypeptide(L)'
;MPEYIKRFINFDRLIATTLIKILYWIGLIGIGLFVIFGMLGGLVGMTQDFVTGFATFVGAPLIGVIFLLFWRFAMEVYIVIFSIHDRLGEIRDKIGS
;
A
#
# COMPACT_ATOMS: atom_id res chain seq x y z
N MET A 1 22.28 3.61 -19.47
CA MET A 1 21.05 3.29 -18.71
C MET A 1 19.90 3.16 -19.69
N PRO A 2 19.08 2.10 -19.60
CA PRO A 2 17.95 1.91 -20.49
C PRO A 2 16.93 3.06 -20.40
N GLU A 3 16.35 3.43 -21.54
CA GLU A 3 15.49 4.62 -21.69
C GLU A 3 14.22 4.57 -20.82
N TYR A 4 13.71 3.36 -20.55
CA TYR A 4 12.58 3.13 -19.64
C TYR A 4 12.89 3.51 -18.18
N ILE A 5 14.13 3.34 -17.73
CA ILE A 5 14.55 3.72 -16.36
C ILE A 5 14.59 5.24 -16.23
N LYS A 6 15.02 5.95 -17.27
CA LYS A 6 15.11 7.42 -17.29
C LYS A 6 13.73 8.09 -17.17
N ARG A 7 12.70 7.50 -17.80
CA ARG A 7 11.30 7.96 -17.71
C ARG A 7 10.65 7.72 -16.35
N PHE A 8 11.06 6.69 -15.61
CA PHE A 8 10.58 6.43 -14.25
C PHE A 8 11.22 7.37 -13.21
N ILE A 9 12.43 7.87 -13.49
CA ILE A 9 13.16 8.79 -12.61
C ILE A 9 12.78 10.26 -12.89
N ASN A 10 12.47 10.61 -14.15
CA ASN A 10 12.01 11.94 -14.49
C ASN A 10 10.51 12.08 -14.19
N PHE A 11 10.20 12.77 -13.08
CA PHE A 11 8.85 13.17 -12.64
C PHE A 11 8.18 14.22 -13.55
N ASP A 12 8.48 14.26 -14.86
CA ASP A 12 7.98 15.28 -15.80
C ASP A 12 6.48 15.19 -16.09
N ARG A 13 5.85 14.04 -15.80
CA ARG A 13 4.39 13.93 -15.67
C ARG A 13 4.11 13.24 -14.36
N LEU A 14 3.29 13.88 -13.52
CA LEU A 14 2.65 13.22 -12.40
C LEU A 14 1.76 12.10 -12.92
N ILE A 15 2.32 10.89 -13.05
CA ILE A 15 1.53 9.67 -13.27
C ILE A 15 0.95 9.20 -11.93
N ALA A 16 0.38 10.12 -11.15
CA ALA A 16 -0.02 9.91 -9.77
C ALA A 16 -1.03 8.75 -9.67
N THR A 17 -2.04 8.75 -10.54
CA THR A 17 -3.09 7.72 -10.55
C THR A 17 -2.55 6.32 -10.84
N THR A 18 -1.56 6.18 -11.74
CA THR A 18 -0.97 4.86 -12.05
C THR A 18 -0.02 4.41 -10.96
N LEU A 19 0.78 5.34 -10.40
CA LEU A 19 1.69 5.04 -9.29
C LEU A 19 0.92 4.52 -8.08
N ILE A 20 -0.17 5.19 -7.69
CA ILE A 20 -1.00 4.80 -6.54
C ILE A 20 -1.59 3.40 -6.76
N LYS A 21 -2.03 3.07 -7.98
CA LYS A 21 -2.53 1.72 -8.29
C LYS A 21 -1.45 0.66 -8.11
N ILE A 22 -0.23 0.91 -8.60
CA ILE A 22 0.89 -0.02 -8.42
C ILE A 22 1.20 -0.19 -6.93
N LEU A 23 1.29 0.92 -6.19
CA LEU A 23 1.54 0.91 -4.76
C LEU A 23 0.46 0.11 -4.02
N TYR A 24 -0.82 0.32 -4.34
CA TYR A 24 -1.93 -0.40 -3.75
C TYR A 24 -1.77 -1.91 -3.87
N TRP A 25 -1.46 -2.42 -5.06
CA TRP A 25 -1.24 -3.84 -5.29
C TRP A 25 -0.03 -4.39 -4.53
N ILE A 26 1.07 -3.65 -4.50
CA ILE A 26 2.26 -4.05 -3.72
C ILE A 26 1.91 -4.19 -2.24
N GLY A 27 1.21 -3.21 -1.66
CA GLY A 27 0.79 -3.29 -0.26
C GLY A 27 -0.23 -4.40 0.00
N LEU A 28 -1.16 -4.64 -0.93
CA LEU A 28 -2.12 -5.74 -0.82
C LEU A 28 -1.41 -7.11 -0.79
N ILE A 29 -0.42 -7.30 -1.66
CA ILE A 29 0.42 -8.50 -1.66
C ILE A 29 1.21 -8.59 -0.35
N GLY A 30 1.81 -7.48 0.10
CA GLY A 30 2.56 -7.43 1.36
C GLY A 30 1.71 -7.81 2.57
N ILE A 31 0.48 -7.30 2.68
CA ILE A 31 -0.44 -7.65 3.76
C ILE A 31 -0.87 -9.12 3.64
N GLY A 32 -1.16 -9.60 2.43
CA GLY A 32 -1.47 -11.02 2.20
C GLY A 32 -0.34 -11.94 2.66
N LEU A 33 0.90 -11.64 2.28
CA LEU A 33 2.07 -12.38 2.73
C LEU A 33 2.26 -12.30 4.24
N PHE A 34 2.09 -11.11 4.83
CA PHE A 34 2.17 -10.93 6.28
C PHE A 34 1.18 -11.84 7.03
N VAL A 35 -0.08 -11.91 6.57
CA VAL A 35 -1.08 -12.80 7.18
C VAL A 35 -0.67 -14.26 7.02
N ILE A 36 -0.27 -14.68 5.81
CA ILE A 36 0.12 -16.07 5.54
C ILE A 36 1.30 -16.47 6.44
N PHE A 37 2.37 -15.66 6.48
CA PHE A 37 3.52 -15.94 7.31
C PHE A 37 3.20 -15.87 8.80
N GLY A 38 2.33 -14.95 9.23
CA GLY A 38 1.85 -14.90 10.61
C GLY A 38 1.09 -16.17 11.02
N MET A 39 0.24 -16.69 10.13
CA MET A 39 -0.47 -17.95 10.35
C MET A 39 0.49 -19.14 10.38
N LEU A 40 1.41 -19.25 9.43
CA LEU A 40 2.43 -20.30 9.43
C LEU A 40 3.31 -20.24 10.69
N GLY A 41 3.70 -19.04 11.11
CA GLY A 41 4.42 -18.81 12.36
C GLY A 41 3.62 -19.23 13.59
N GLY A 42 2.31 -18.96 13.61
CA GLY A 42 1.39 -19.44 14.65
C GLY A 42 1.34 -20.98 14.73
N LEU A 43 1.27 -21.67 13.58
CA LEU A 43 1.27 -23.14 13.53
C LEU A 43 2.59 -23.72 14.08
N VAL A 44 3.74 -23.15 13.71
CA VAL A 44 5.03 -23.56 14.27
C VAL A 44 5.08 -23.26 15.77
N GLY A 45 4.58 -22.10 16.19
CA GLY A 45 4.51 -21.71 17.60
C GLY A 45 3.71 -22.67 18.48
N MET A 46 2.64 -23.28 17.94
CA MET A 46 1.84 -24.28 18.66
C MET A 46 2.64 -25.51 19.07
N THR A 47 3.76 -25.82 18.39
CA THR A 47 4.64 -26.94 18.77
C THR A 47 5.41 -26.68 20.06
N GLN A 48 5.57 -25.41 20.43
CA GLN A 48 6.26 -24.97 21.65
C GLN A 48 5.25 -24.62 22.75
N ASP A 49 4.26 -23.79 22.39
CA ASP A 49 3.18 -23.36 23.27
C ASP A 49 1.88 -23.23 22.47
N PHE A 50 0.93 -24.11 22.76
CA PHE A 50 -0.32 -24.18 22.02
C PHE A 50 -1.14 -22.88 22.11
N VAL A 51 -1.26 -22.30 23.30
CA VAL A 51 -2.11 -21.12 23.54
C VAL A 51 -1.59 -19.92 22.76
N THR A 52 -0.28 -19.71 22.83
CA THR A 52 0.40 -18.57 22.21
C THR A 52 0.45 -18.73 20.69
N GLY A 53 0.72 -19.94 20.20
CA GLY A 53 0.67 -20.27 18.78
C GLY A 53 -0.73 -20.12 18.18
N PHE A 54 -1.76 -20.57 18.90
CA PHE A 54 -3.17 -20.41 18.49
C PHE A 54 -3.62 -18.96 18.47
N ALA A 55 -3.27 -18.19 19.50
CA ALA A 55 -3.54 -16.76 19.52
C ALA A 55 -2.88 -16.04 18.33
N THR A 56 -1.66 -16.43 17.95
CA THR A 56 -0.95 -15.86 16.80
C THR A 56 -1.60 -16.26 15.47
N PHE A 57 -1.96 -17.54 15.32
CA PHE A 57 -2.63 -18.06 14.12
C PHE A 57 -3.95 -17.35 13.83
N VAL A 58 -4.78 -17.15 14.86
CA VAL A 58 -6.06 -16.44 14.74
C VAL A 58 -5.88 -14.93 14.72
N GLY A 59 -4.89 -14.41 15.45
CA GLY A 59 -4.58 -12.98 15.50
C GLY A 59 -4.04 -12.41 14.19
N ALA A 60 -3.26 -13.19 13.43
CA ALA A 60 -2.69 -12.79 12.15
C ALA A 60 -3.75 -12.29 11.14
N PRO A 61 -4.83 -13.03 10.82
CA PRO A 61 -5.87 -12.53 9.93
C PRO A 61 -6.66 -11.35 10.51
N LEU A 62 -6.90 -11.32 11.83
CA LEU A 62 -7.59 -10.18 12.47
C LEU A 62 -6.80 -8.88 12.31
N ILE A 63 -5.50 -8.91 12.60
CA ILE A 63 -4.59 -7.78 12.40
C ILE A 63 -4.48 -7.47 10.90
N GLY A 64 -4.43 -8.48 10.04
CA GLY A 64 -4.42 -8.33 8.59
C GLY A 64 -5.60 -7.50 8.06
N VAL A 65 -6.81 -7.75 8.56
CA VAL A 65 -8.01 -6.97 8.18
C VAL A 65 -7.87 -5.51 8.60
N ILE A 66 -7.37 -5.24 9.81
CA ILE A 66 -7.13 -3.87 10.27
C ILE A 66 -6.11 -3.17 9.37
N PHE A 67 -5.02 -3.86 9.02
CA PHE A 67 -4.02 -3.35 8.08
C PHE A 67 -4.60 -3.08 6.70
N LEU A 68 -5.48 -3.94 6.18
CA LEU A 68 -6.16 -3.73 4.90
C LEU A 68 -7.04 -2.47 4.92
N LEU A 69 -7.78 -2.24 6.00
CA LEU A 69 -8.60 -1.04 6.17
C LEU A 69 -7.73 0.22 6.21
N PHE A 70 -6.65 0.19 7.00
CA PHE A 70 -5.71 1.29 7.09
C PHE A 70 -5.01 1.57 5.76
N TRP A 71 -4.65 0.52 5.02
CA TRP A 71 -4.04 0.62 3.70
C TRP A 71 -4.98 1.30 2.69
N ARG A 72 -6.27 0.92 2.71
CA ARG A 72 -7.28 1.55 1.86
C ARG A 72 -7.45 3.03 2.19
N PHE A 73 -7.54 3.36 3.47
CA PHE A 73 -7.60 4.75 3.92
C PHE A 73 -6.37 5.55 3.48
N ALA A 74 -5.16 4.99 3.62
CA ALA A 74 -3.94 5.63 3.17
C ALA A 74 -3.96 5.93 1.66
N MET A 75 -4.40 4.97 0.83
CA MET A 75 -4.53 5.19 -0.62
C MET A 75 -5.53 6.28 -0.96
N GLU A 76 -6.66 6.36 -0.26
CA GLU A 76 -7.65 7.43 -0.46
C GLU A 76 -7.04 8.80 -0.16
N VAL A 77 -6.28 8.93 0.94
CA VAL A 77 -5.58 10.17 1.29
C VAL A 77 -4.56 10.55 0.21
N TYR A 78 -3.78 9.60 -0.31
CA TYR A 78 -2.83 9.89 -1.40
C TYR A 78 -3.56 10.39 -2.65
N ILE A 79 -4.65 9.74 -3.06
CA ILE A 79 -5.45 10.16 -4.24
C ILE A 79 -5.96 11.59 -4.05
N VAL A 80 -6.48 11.92 -2.86
CA VAL A 80 -6.99 13.26 -2.56
C VAL A 80 -5.88 14.31 -2.67
N ILE A 81 -4.71 14.05 -2.07
CA ILE A 81 -3.57 14.98 -2.11
C ILE A 81 -3.11 15.22 -3.56
N PHE A 82 -2.94 14.16 -4.35
CA PHE A 82 -2.54 14.28 -5.74
C PHE A 82 -3.61 15.00 -6.58
N SER A 83 -4.89 14.74 -6.34
CA SER A 83 -5.97 15.46 -7.03
C SER A 83 -5.97 16.96 -6.70
N ILE A 84 -5.66 17.34 -5.45
CA ILE A 84 -5.52 18.75 -5.07
C ILE A 84 -4.34 19.39 -5.81
N HIS A 85 -3.20 18.69 -5.89
CA HIS A 85 -2.03 19.17 -6.62
C HIS A 85 -2.35 19.42 -8.10
N ASP A 86 -3.02 18.47 -8.77
CA ASP A 86 -3.40 18.61 -10.17
C ASP A 86 -4.34 19.81 -10.39
N ARG A 87 -5.36 19.96 -9.54
CA ARG A 87 -6.31 21.08 -9.59
C ARG A 87 -5.63 22.44 -9.38
N LEU A 88 -4.65 22.52 -8.48
CA LEU A 88 -3.87 23.74 -8.25
C LEU A 88 -3.02 24.09 -9.47
N GLY A 89 -2.46 23.09 -10.15
CA GLY A 89 -1.78 23.27 -11.43
C GLY A 89 -2.70 23.89 -12.49
N GLU A 90 -3.91 23.35 -12.64
CA GLU A 90 -4.91 23.88 -13.57
C GLU A 90 -5.32 25.33 -13.26
N ILE A 91 -5.46 25.68 -11.98
CA ILE A 91 -5.80 27.05 -11.57
C ILE A 91 -4.66 28.03 -11.91
N ARG A 92 -3.41 27.64 -11.62
CA ARG A 92 -2.23 28.46 -11.97
C ARG A 92 -2.18 28.74 -13.47
N ASP A 93 -2.39 27.71 -14.28
CA ASP A 93 -2.30 27.82 -15.74
C ASP A 93 -3.43 28.68 -16.33
N LYS A 94 -4.61 28.74 -15.67
CA LYS A 94 -5.73 29.62 -16.05
C LYS A 94 -5.58 31.09 -15.59
N ILE A 95 -4.83 31.34 -14.53
CA ILE A 95 -4.58 32.71 -13.99
C ILE A 95 -3.36 33.35 -14.67
N GLY A 96 -2.38 32.55 -15.10
CA GLY A 96 -1.18 33.00 -15.81
C GLY A 96 -1.36 33.25 -17.31
N SER A 97 -2.56 33.01 -17.85
CA SER A 97 -3.00 33.37 -19.21
C SER A 97 -3.87 34.62 -19.20
#